data_AF-A0A3Q0DGP7-F1
#
_entry.id   AF-A0A3Q0DGP7-F1
#
_cell.length_a   1.000
_cell.length_b   1.000
_cell.length_c   1.000
_cell.angle_alpha   90.00
_cell.angle_beta   90.00
_cell.angle_gamma   90.00
#
_symmetry.space_group_name_H-M   'P 1'
#
loop_
_entity.id
_entity.type
_entity.pdbx_description
1 polymer ?
#
loop_
_entity_poly.entity_id
_entity_poly.type
_entity_poly.pdbx_seq_one_letter_code
_entity_poly.pdbx_strand_id
1 'polypeptide(L)'
;MPFPLDLGLWVRRARAITCRPSGRALGQVGLRDGACPSDSSESGMLSRLGDLLFYTIAEGQERIPIHKFTTALKATGLQTSDPRLRDCMSQMRRVVQESSSGGLLDRDLFQKCVSSNIVLLTQAFRKKFVIPDFEEFTGHVDRIFEDAKELTGGKVAAYIPQLAKSNPDLWGVSLCTVDGQRHSVGHTKIPFCLQSCVKPLTYAISISTLGTDYVHKFVGKEPSGLRYNKLSLNEEGIPHNPMVNAGAIVVSSLIKMDCNKAEKFDFVLQYLNKMAGNEYMGFSNATFQSEKETGDRNYAIGYYLKEKKCFPKGVDMMAALDLYFQLCSVEVTCESGSVMAATLANGGICPITGESVLSAEAVRNTLSLMHSCGMYDFSGQFAFHVGLPAKSAVSGAILLVVPNVMGMMCLSPPLDKLGNSHRGISFCQKLVSLFNFHNYDNLRHCARKLDPRHEGGEVRNKTVVNLLFAAYSGDVSALRRFALSAMDMEQKDYDSRTALHIAAAEGHIEVVKFLIEACKVNPFVKDRWGNIPLDDAVQFNHLEVVKLLQDYQDSFTLSETQAEAAAESLSKENLESMV
;
A
#
# COMPACT_ATOMS: atom_id res chain seq x y z
N MET A 1 3.21 -53.08 15.00
CA MET A 1 3.94 -52.60 13.81
C MET A 1 3.02 -51.70 13.00
N PRO A 2 3.41 -50.44 12.78
CA PRO A 2 3.09 -49.77 11.53
C PRO A 2 4.36 -49.21 10.87
N PHE A 3 4.36 -49.24 9.54
CA PHE A 3 5.41 -48.80 8.64
C PHE A 3 5.72 -47.29 8.75
N PRO A 4 6.99 -46.85 8.71
CA PRO A 4 7.32 -45.46 8.44
C PRO A 4 7.24 -45.19 6.93
N LEU A 5 6.46 -44.18 6.56
CA LEU A 5 6.47 -43.58 5.22
C LEU A 5 7.78 -42.81 5.06
N ASP A 6 8.65 -43.36 4.23
CA ASP A 6 9.99 -42.90 3.92
C ASP A 6 9.95 -41.61 3.06
N LEU A 7 10.29 -40.47 3.67
CA LEU A 7 10.46 -39.17 2.99
C LEU A 7 11.60 -39.20 1.96
N GLY A 8 12.43 -40.25 1.94
CA GLY A 8 13.53 -40.42 0.98
C GLY A 8 13.10 -40.60 -0.49
N LEU A 9 11.82 -40.93 -0.76
CA LEU A 9 11.35 -41.17 -2.12
C LEU A 9 10.98 -39.91 -2.94
N TRP A 10 10.67 -38.78 -2.30
CA TRP A 10 10.26 -37.58 -3.03
C TRP A 10 11.43 -36.77 -3.60
N VAL A 11 12.61 -36.80 -2.97
CA VAL A 11 13.78 -36.03 -3.42
C VAL A 11 14.61 -36.77 -4.50
N ARG A 12 14.48 -38.10 -4.60
CA ARG A 12 15.21 -38.89 -5.63
C ARG A 12 14.68 -38.73 -7.06
N ARG A 13 13.52 -38.10 -7.27
CA ARG A 13 12.99 -37.85 -8.63
C ARG A 13 13.44 -36.53 -9.29
N ALA A 14 14.23 -35.71 -8.60
CA ALA A 14 14.75 -34.44 -9.14
C ALA A 14 16.20 -34.51 -9.67
N ARG A 15 16.78 -35.71 -9.84
CA ARG A 15 18.08 -35.93 -10.48
C ARG A 15 17.93 -36.74 -11.78
N ALA A 16 17.37 -36.14 -12.83
CA ALA A 16 17.52 -36.67 -14.19
C ALA A 16 17.09 -35.71 -15.32
N ILE A 17 17.45 -34.42 -15.34
CA ILE A 17 17.48 -33.65 -16.60
C ILE A 17 18.62 -32.63 -16.57
N THR A 18 19.83 -33.05 -16.93
CA THR A 18 20.88 -32.16 -17.43
C THR A 18 21.09 -32.48 -18.92
N CYS A 19 20.44 -31.72 -19.81
CA CYS A 19 20.75 -31.76 -21.24
C CYS A 19 21.83 -30.72 -21.55
N ARG A 20 22.94 -31.20 -22.14
CA ARG A 20 24.01 -30.41 -22.74
C ARG A 20 23.49 -29.57 -23.92
N PRO A 21 24.09 -28.41 -24.22
CA PRO A 21 23.76 -27.63 -25.40
C PRO A 21 24.45 -28.25 -26.62
N SER A 22 23.67 -28.69 -27.61
CA SER A 22 24.19 -29.01 -28.93
C SER A 22 23.73 -27.93 -29.90
N GLY A 23 24.70 -27.16 -30.41
CA GLY A 23 24.48 -26.20 -31.47
C GLY A 23 24.22 -26.91 -32.79
N ARG A 24 23.16 -26.51 -33.49
CA ARG A 24 23.00 -26.70 -34.94
C ARG A 24 22.28 -25.50 -35.54
N ALA A 25 22.78 -25.12 -36.70
CA ALA A 25 22.50 -23.92 -37.46
C ALA A 25 21.03 -23.80 -37.91
N LEU A 26 20.53 -22.57 -37.89
CA LEU A 26 19.30 -22.18 -38.60
C LEU A 26 19.65 -21.82 -40.05
N GLY A 27 19.27 -22.69 -40.97
CA GLY A 27 19.17 -22.40 -42.40
C GLY A 27 17.82 -21.75 -42.73
N GLN A 28 17.85 -20.78 -43.63
CA GLN A 28 16.70 -20.11 -44.25
C GLN A 28 15.80 -21.08 -45.02
N VAL A 29 14.49 -21.08 -44.76
CA VAL A 29 13.34 -21.27 -45.68
C VAL A 29 12.11 -20.80 -44.87
N GLY A 30 11.10 -20.05 -45.30
CA GLY A 30 10.60 -19.51 -46.55
C GLY A 30 9.14 -19.12 -46.25
N LEU A 31 8.71 -17.93 -46.64
CA LEU A 31 7.36 -17.40 -46.40
C LEU A 31 6.27 -18.32 -46.97
N ARG A 32 5.32 -18.75 -46.14
CA ARG A 32 3.98 -19.18 -46.58
C ARG A 32 2.93 -18.77 -45.54
N ASP A 33 1.94 -18.04 -46.03
CA ASP A 33 0.72 -17.66 -45.34
C ASP A 33 -0.01 -18.88 -44.75
N GLY A 34 -0.33 -18.79 -43.46
CA GLY A 34 -1.14 -19.77 -42.74
C GLY A 34 -1.92 -19.07 -41.64
N ALA A 35 -3.25 -19.05 -41.77
CA ALA A 35 -4.18 -18.46 -40.83
C ALA A 35 -4.03 -19.05 -39.41
N CYS A 36 -4.01 -18.17 -38.40
CA CYS A 36 -4.06 -18.55 -36.99
C CYS A 36 -5.41 -19.18 -36.63
N PRO A 37 -5.45 -20.28 -35.84
CA PRO A 37 -6.67 -20.74 -35.20
C PRO A 37 -6.87 -19.96 -33.89
N SER A 38 -7.71 -18.92 -33.92
CA SER A 38 -8.10 -18.14 -32.73
C SER A 38 -9.60 -18.34 -32.45
N ASP A 39 -9.93 -18.95 -31.30
CA ASP A 39 -11.06 -18.61 -30.40
C ASP A 39 -11.53 -19.76 -29.48
N SER A 40 -11.14 -21.02 -29.71
CA SER A 40 -11.64 -22.15 -28.90
C SER A 40 -10.84 -22.43 -27.61
N SER A 41 -9.60 -21.93 -27.48
CA SER A 41 -8.72 -22.23 -26.34
C SER A 41 -8.93 -21.30 -25.13
N GLU A 42 -9.29 -20.03 -25.34
CA GLU A 42 -9.48 -19.06 -24.24
C GLU A 42 -10.77 -19.33 -23.45
N SER A 43 -11.87 -19.66 -24.16
CA SER A 43 -13.15 -20.00 -23.54
C SER A 43 -13.04 -21.21 -22.59
N GLY A 44 -12.27 -22.23 -22.98
CA GLY A 44 -12.02 -23.41 -22.16
C GLY A 44 -11.16 -23.13 -20.91
N MET A 45 -10.24 -22.17 -20.98
CA MET A 45 -9.39 -21.78 -19.84
C MET A 45 -10.18 -20.99 -18.79
N LEU A 46 -11.00 -20.02 -19.23
CA LEU A 46 -11.85 -19.22 -18.35
C LEU A 46 -12.92 -20.09 -17.65
N SER A 47 -13.46 -21.08 -18.35
CA SER A 47 -14.36 -22.07 -17.75
C SER A 47 -13.69 -22.84 -16.61
N ARG A 48 -12.47 -23.36 -16.84
CA ARG A 48 -11.71 -24.10 -15.82
C ARG A 48 -11.36 -23.24 -14.61
N LEU A 49 -11.05 -21.95 -14.82
CA LEU A 49 -10.79 -21.01 -13.73
C LEU A 49 -12.05 -20.77 -12.88
N GLY A 50 -13.22 -20.68 -13.52
CA GLY A 50 -14.51 -20.59 -12.82
C GLY A 50 -14.75 -21.79 -11.91
N ASP A 51 -14.49 -23.01 -12.41
CA ASP A 51 -14.63 -24.25 -11.63
C ASP A 51 -13.66 -24.30 -10.45
N LEU A 52 -12.38 -23.96 -10.67
CA LEU A 52 -11.39 -23.92 -9.59
C LEU A 52 -11.76 -22.90 -8.51
N LEU A 53 -12.27 -21.74 -8.92
CA LEU A 53 -12.73 -20.71 -8.00
C LEU A 53 -13.93 -21.22 -7.18
N PHE A 54 -14.88 -21.92 -7.82
CA PHE A 54 -16.00 -22.55 -7.14
C PHE A 54 -15.51 -23.50 -6.04
N TYR A 55 -14.61 -24.44 -6.36
CA TYR A 55 -14.09 -25.39 -5.38
C TYR A 55 -13.32 -24.72 -4.24
N THR A 56 -12.62 -23.61 -4.53
CA THR A 56 -11.89 -22.84 -3.53
C THR A 56 -12.83 -22.24 -2.48
N ILE A 57 -14.01 -21.75 -2.89
CA ILE A 57 -14.99 -21.11 -1.98
C ILE A 57 -15.94 -22.14 -1.35
N ALA A 58 -16.26 -23.21 -2.08
CA ALA A 58 -17.16 -24.25 -1.64
C ALA A 58 -16.56 -25.11 -0.52
N GLU A 59 -15.23 -25.20 -0.42
CA GLU A 59 -14.54 -26.03 0.60
C GLU A 59 -15.05 -27.48 0.63
N GLY A 60 -15.35 -28.04 -0.55
CA GLY A 60 -15.87 -29.39 -0.72
C GLY A 60 -17.41 -29.54 -0.69
N GLN A 61 -18.16 -28.45 -0.54
CA GLN A 61 -19.63 -28.46 -0.64
C GLN A 61 -20.10 -28.47 -2.12
N GLU A 62 -21.27 -29.07 -2.38
CA GLU A 62 -21.85 -29.09 -3.73
C GLU A 62 -22.47 -27.75 -4.16
N ARG A 63 -22.78 -26.86 -3.20
CA ARG A 63 -23.43 -25.57 -3.44
C ARG A 63 -22.86 -24.50 -2.54
N ILE A 64 -22.76 -23.28 -3.06
CA ILE A 64 -22.24 -22.12 -2.33
C ILE A 64 -23.39 -21.17 -1.97
N PRO A 65 -23.61 -20.86 -0.69
CA PRO A 65 -24.49 -19.76 -0.31
C PRO A 65 -23.92 -18.41 -0.76
N ILE A 66 -24.76 -17.55 -1.35
CA ILE A 66 -24.32 -16.20 -1.82
C ILE A 66 -23.74 -15.35 -0.68
N HIS A 67 -24.23 -15.51 0.55
CA HIS A 67 -23.66 -14.80 1.70
C HIS A 67 -22.21 -15.24 1.96
N LYS A 68 -21.88 -16.53 1.81
CA LYS A 68 -20.50 -17.04 1.97
C LYS A 68 -19.58 -16.43 0.92
N PHE A 69 -20.04 -16.37 -0.33
CA PHE A 69 -19.31 -15.70 -1.41
C PHE A 69 -19.07 -14.22 -1.13
N THR A 70 -20.10 -13.47 -0.75
CA THR A 70 -19.98 -12.02 -0.50
C THR A 70 -19.14 -11.71 0.74
N THR A 71 -19.18 -12.54 1.78
CA THR A 71 -18.27 -12.43 2.93
C THR A 71 -16.83 -12.72 2.53
N ALA A 72 -16.56 -13.80 1.79
CA ALA A 72 -15.22 -14.13 1.33
C ALA A 72 -14.66 -13.05 0.37
N LEU A 73 -15.51 -12.47 -0.49
CA LEU A 73 -15.14 -11.34 -1.34
C LEU A 73 -14.76 -10.11 -0.51
N LYS A 74 -15.54 -9.77 0.53
CA LYS A 74 -15.23 -8.64 1.42
C LYS A 74 -13.93 -8.85 2.19
N ALA A 75 -13.60 -10.09 2.57
CA ALA A 75 -12.34 -10.41 3.23
C ALA A 75 -11.11 -10.12 2.33
N THR A 76 -11.27 -10.16 1.00
CA THR A 76 -10.22 -9.70 0.07
C THR A 76 -10.03 -8.18 0.04
N GLY A 77 -10.93 -7.43 0.68
CA GLY A 77 -10.96 -5.96 0.67
C GLY A 77 -11.79 -5.35 -0.45
N LEU A 78 -12.28 -6.14 -1.41
CA LEU A 78 -13.20 -5.65 -2.44
C LEU A 78 -14.59 -5.39 -1.88
N GLN A 79 -15.22 -4.32 -2.34
CA GLN A 79 -16.59 -3.99 -1.99
C GLN A 79 -17.58 -4.56 -3.02
N THR A 80 -18.77 -4.93 -2.57
CA THR A 80 -19.86 -5.39 -3.47
C THR A 80 -20.39 -4.28 -4.38
N SER A 81 -20.07 -3.02 -4.08
CA SER A 81 -20.38 -1.84 -4.89
C SER A 81 -19.31 -1.51 -5.95
N ASP A 82 -18.22 -2.31 -6.04
CA ASP A 82 -17.17 -2.10 -7.03
C ASP A 82 -17.77 -2.13 -8.45
N PRO A 83 -17.59 -1.06 -9.27
CA PRO A 83 -18.10 -1.00 -10.63
C PRO A 83 -17.65 -2.17 -11.51
N ARG A 84 -16.45 -2.71 -11.30
CA ARG A 84 -15.92 -3.87 -12.04
C ARG A 84 -16.62 -5.17 -11.68
N LEU A 85 -17.34 -5.24 -10.56
CA LEU A 85 -18.11 -6.41 -10.13
C LEU A 85 -19.61 -6.28 -10.37
N ARG A 86 -20.06 -5.19 -11.01
CA ARG A 86 -21.49 -4.88 -11.22
C ARG A 86 -22.23 -6.01 -11.92
N ASP A 87 -21.64 -6.58 -12.97
CA ASP A 87 -22.26 -7.64 -13.75
C ASP A 87 -22.43 -8.91 -12.90
N CYS A 88 -21.36 -9.37 -12.25
CA CYS A 88 -21.40 -10.49 -11.31
C CYS A 88 -22.48 -10.31 -10.22
N MET A 89 -22.53 -9.13 -9.59
CA MET A 89 -23.50 -8.85 -8.53
C MET A 89 -24.94 -8.77 -9.06
N SER A 90 -25.14 -8.23 -10.28
CA SER A 90 -26.46 -8.19 -10.91
C SER A 90 -26.97 -9.60 -11.23
N GLN A 91 -26.11 -10.48 -11.72
CA GLN A 91 -26.43 -11.87 -12.03
C GLN A 91 -26.78 -12.65 -10.77
N MET A 92 -26.00 -12.49 -9.70
CA MET A 92 -26.30 -13.12 -8.41
C MET A 92 -27.65 -12.65 -7.83
N ARG A 93 -27.98 -11.35 -7.93
CA ARG A 93 -29.30 -10.84 -7.49
C ARG A 93 -30.44 -11.43 -8.32
N ARG A 94 -30.26 -11.58 -9.64
CA ARG A 94 -31.26 -12.22 -10.50
C ARG A 94 -31.51 -13.67 -10.10
N VAL A 95 -30.44 -14.43 -9.84
CA VAL A 95 -30.54 -15.83 -9.38
C VAL A 95 -31.28 -15.93 -8.04
N VAL A 96 -31.08 -14.99 -7.11
CA VAL A 96 -31.83 -14.95 -5.84
C VAL A 96 -33.32 -14.71 -6.05
N GLN A 97 -33.68 -13.86 -7.00
CA GLN A 97 -35.09 -13.54 -7.30
C GLN A 97 -35.81 -14.68 -8.03
N GLU A 98 -35.11 -15.40 -8.91
CA GLU A 98 -35.67 -16.48 -9.71
C GLU A 98 -35.70 -17.84 -8.97
N SER A 99 -34.83 -18.04 -7.98
CA SER A 99 -34.68 -19.34 -7.32
C SER A 99 -35.50 -19.43 -6.03
N SER A 100 -36.39 -20.42 -5.95
CA SER A 100 -37.08 -20.83 -4.72
C SER A 100 -36.16 -21.45 -3.64
N SER A 101 -34.88 -21.65 -3.96
CA SER A 101 -33.87 -22.33 -3.14
C SER A 101 -33.03 -21.41 -2.22
N GLY A 102 -33.45 -20.16 -2.00
CA GLY A 102 -32.86 -19.31 -0.96
C GLY A 102 -31.41 -18.84 -1.20
N GLY A 103 -30.99 -18.72 -2.47
CA GLY A 103 -29.68 -18.14 -2.80
C GLY A 103 -28.49 -19.11 -2.71
N LEU A 104 -28.72 -20.39 -3.00
CA LEU A 104 -27.67 -21.39 -3.20
C LEU A 104 -27.23 -21.43 -4.67
N LEU A 105 -25.94 -21.29 -4.92
CA LEU A 105 -25.33 -21.38 -6.25
C LEU A 105 -24.75 -22.78 -6.45
N ASP A 106 -25.22 -23.48 -7.49
CA ASP A 106 -24.50 -24.63 -8.02
C ASP A 106 -23.32 -24.18 -8.90
N ARG A 107 -22.51 -25.13 -9.36
CA ARG A 107 -21.30 -24.85 -10.16
C ARG A 107 -21.63 -24.06 -11.44
N ASP A 108 -22.65 -24.49 -12.17
CA ASP A 108 -22.98 -23.93 -13.47
C ASP A 108 -23.59 -22.51 -13.34
N LEU A 109 -24.42 -22.27 -12.32
CA LEU A 109 -24.94 -20.94 -11.97
C LEU A 109 -23.82 -20.02 -11.47
N PHE A 110 -22.91 -20.53 -10.64
CA PHE A 110 -21.75 -19.77 -10.18
C PHE A 110 -20.90 -19.33 -11.37
N GLN A 111 -20.56 -20.25 -12.27
CA GLN A 111 -19.78 -19.95 -13.46
C GLN A 111 -20.43 -18.87 -14.34
N LYS A 112 -21.76 -18.95 -14.55
CA LYS A 112 -22.51 -17.91 -15.26
C LYS A 112 -22.37 -16.55 -14.59
N CYS A 113 -22.48 -16.50 -13.26
CA CYS A 113 -22.35 -15.25 -12.51
C CYS A 113 -20.95 -14.63 -12.60
N VAL A 114 -19.89 -15.44 -12.48
CA VAL A 114 -18.51 -14.91 -12.39
C VAL A 114 -17.83 -14.72 -13.74
N SER A 115 -18.38 -15.26 -14.83
CA SER A 115 -17.75 -15.30 -16.15
C SER A 115 -17.20 -13.95 -16.64
N SER A 116 -17.98 -12.87 -16.52
CA SER A 116 -17.57 -11.51 -16.95
C SER A 116 -16.44 -10.91 -16.11
N ASN A 117 -16.24 -11.36 -14.88
CA ASN A 117 -15.33 -10.74 -13.91
C ASN A 117 -14.30 -11.72 -13.33
N ILE A 118 -14.14 -12.89 -13.97
CA ILE A 118 -13.35 -14.01 -13.45
C ILE A 118 -11.87 -13.66 -13.25
N VAL A 119 -11.29 -12.78 -14.07
CA VAL A 119 -9.89 -12.38 -13.96
C VAL A 119 -9.63 -11.63 -12.64
N LEU A 120 -10.46 -10.63 -12.32
CA LEU A 120 -10.36 -9.86 -11.07
C LEU A 120 -10.62 -10.74 -9.85
N LEU A 121 -11.66 -11.58 -9.90
CA LEU A 121 -11.97 -12.51 -8.82
C LEU A 121 -10.83 -13.52 -8.61
N THR A 122 -10.25 -14.04 -9.69
CA THR A 122 -9.10 -14.94 -9.61
C THR A 122 -7.89 -14.27 -8.95
N GLN A 123 -7.64 -12.99 -9.24
CA GLN A 123 -6.58 -12.24 -8.56
C GLN A 123 -6.88 -12.05 -7.07
N ALA A 124 -8.11 -11.70 -6.73
CA ALA A 124 -8.56 -11.49 -5.35
C ALA A 124 -8.40 -12.76 -4.51
N PHE A 125 -8.95 -13.89 -4.95
CA PHE A 125 -8.96 -15.14 -4.19
C PHE A 125 -7.61 -15.86 -4.20
N ARG A 126 -6.72 -15.56 -5.16
CA ARG A 126 -5.34 -16.07 -5.16
C ARG A 126 -4.36 -15.18 -4.38
N LYS A 127 -4.86 -14.21 -3.61
CA LYS A 127 -4.05 -13.26 -2.85
C LYS A 127 -3.00 -12.54 -3.70
N LYS A 128 -3.33 -12.25 -4.98
CA LYS A 128 -2.44 -11.57 -5.93
C LYS A 128 -2.57 -10.05 -5.91
N PHE A 129 -3.41 -9.51 -5.04
CA PHE A 129 -3.46 -8.07 -4.82
C PHE A 129 -2.21 -7.59 -4.10
N VAL A 130 -1.93 -6.30 -4.28
CA VAL A 130 -0.79 -5.58 -3.73
C VAL A 130 -0.74 -5.68 -2.21
N ILE A 131 -1.87 -5.89 -1.54
CA ILE A 131 -1.93 -6.27 -0.12
C ILE A 131 -2.68 -7.62 -0.03
N PRO A 132 -1.95 -8.75 0.05
CA PRO A 132 -2.52 -10.09 0.17
C PRO A 132 -3.41 -10.29 1.40
N ASP A 133 -2.87 -9.97 2.58
CA ASP A 133 -3.52 -10.18 3.88
C ASP A 133 -4.21 -8.87 4.34
N PHE A 134 -5.25 -8.48 3.60
CA PHE A 134 -5.91 -7.18 3.77
C PHE A 134 -6.56 -6.98 5.15
N GLU A 135 -7.21 -8.01 5.71
CA GLU A 135 -7.85 -7.91 7.03
C GLU A 135 -6.84 -7.58 8.14
N GLU A 136 -5.68 -8.26 8.16
CA GLU A 136 -4.61 -7.99 9.13
C GLU A 136 -4.08 -6.56 8.97
N PHE A 137 -3.80 -6.15 7.73
CA PHE A 137 -3.38 -4.79 7.41
C PHE A 137 -4.39 -3.74 7.92
N THR A 138 -5.69 -3.96 7.68
CA THR A 138 -6.73 -3.04 8.16
C THR A 138 -6.84 -3.00 9.69
N GLY A 139 -6.62 -4.11 10.39
CA GLY A 139 -6.56 -4.14 11.86
C GLY A 139 -5.37 -3.35 12.43
N HIS A 140 -4.28 -3.20 11.68
CA HIS A 140 -3.21 -2.25 12.03
C HIS A 140 -3.61 -0.79 11.78
N VAL A 141 -4.30 -0.52 10.67
CA VAL A 141 -4.82 0.82 10.35
C VAL A 141 -5.82 1.30 11.42
N ASP A 142 -6.71 0.43 11.88
CA ASP A 142 -7.69 0.72 12.93
C ASP A 142 -7.01 1.11 14.25
N ARG A 143 -5.93 0.41 14.63
CA ARG A 143 -5.14 0.76 15.81
C ARG A 143 -4.48 2.13 15.68
N ILE A 144 -3.88 2.43 14.53
CA ILE A 144 -3.28 3.75 14.28
C ILE A 144 -4.36 4.85 14.32
N PHE A 145 -5.55 4.57 13.79
CA PHE A 145 -6.69 5.47 13.82
C PHE A 145 -7.13 5.79 15.25
N GLU A 146 -7.29 4.77 16.11
CA GLU A 146 -7.71 4.96 17.51
C GLU A 146 -6.64 5.71 18.30
N ASP A 147 -5.34 5.41 18.11
CA ASP A 147 -4.31 6.19 18.79
C ASP A 147 -4.32 7.68 18.38
N ALA A 148 -4.55 7.98 17.11
CA ALA A 148 -4.58 9.36 16.61
C ALA A 148 -5.83 10.11 17.08
N LYS A 149 -6.91 9.41 17.38
CA LYS A 149 -8.19 9.96 17.88
C LYS A 149 -8.04 10.57 19.26
N GLU A 150 -7.16 10.04 20.11
CA GLU A 150 -6.88 10.56 21.46
C GLU A 150 -6.28 11.97 21.45
N LEU A 151 -5.72 12.42 20.32
CA LEU A 151 -5.19 13.77 20.18
C LEU A 151 -6.33 14.79 20.07
N THR A 152 -6.38 15.73 21.02
CA THR A 152 -7.38 16.81 21.09
C THR A 152 -6.82 18.20 20.74
N GLY A 153 -5.55 18.26 20.35
CA GLY A 153 -4.88 19.50 19.97
C GLY A 153 -5.30 20.06 18.60
N GLY A 154 -5.01 21.34 18.38
CA GLY A 154 -5.27 22.05 17.12
C GLY A 154 -6.42 23.06 17.21
N LYS A 155 -6.67 23.78 16.12
CA LYS A 155 -7.77 24.76 16.00
C LYS A 155 -8.44 24.66 14.64
N VAL A 156 -9.77 24.69 14.63
CA VAL A 156 -10.55 24.73 13.38
C VAL A 156 -10.27 26.03 12.64
N ALA A 157 -10.17 25.97 11.31
CA ALA A 157 -9.97 27.15 10.48
C ALA A 157 -11.17 28.10 10.59
N ALA A 158 -10.95 29.28 11.18
CA ALA A 158 -12.01 30.25 11.45
C ALA A 158 -12.06 31.44 10.48
N TYR A 159 -11.02 31.64 9.66
CA TYR A 159 -10.93 32.78 8.74
C TYR A 159 -11.86 32.65 7.52
N ILE A 160 -12.34 31.44 7.22
CA ILE A 160 -13.45 31.18 6.31
C ILE A 160 -14.67 30.83 7.18
N PRO A 161 -15.69 31.70 7.26
CA PRO A 161 -16.86 31.51 8.11
C PRO A 161 -17.54 30.15 7.98
N GLN A 162 -17.55 29.57 6.78
CA GLN A 162 -18.16 28.26 6.54
C GLN A 162 -17.34 27.10 7.12
N LEU A 163 -16.01 27.18 7.11
CA LEU A 163 -15.15 26.17 7.72
C LEU A 163 -15.18 26.24 9.26
N ALA A 164 -15.41 27.42 9.83
CA ALA A 164 -15.53 27.62 11.27
C ALA A 164 -16.68 26.82 11.91
N LYS A 165 -17.68 26.43 11.11
CA LYS A 165 -18.83 25.61 11.53
C LYS A 165 -18.50 24.11 11.63
N SER A 166 -17.31 23.69 11.20
CA SER A 166 -16.91 22.29 11.19
C SER A 166 -16.77 21.77 12.63
N ASN A 167 -17.33 20.59 12.89
CA ASN A 167 -17.20 19.95 14.19
C ASN A 167 -15.72 19.53 14.42
N PRO A 168 -15.06 19.99 15.50
CA PRO A 168 -13.67 19.64 15.79
C PRO A 168 -13.46 18.15 16.08
N ASP A 169 -14.50 17.43 16.50
CA ASP A 169 -14.41 16.00 16.85
C ASP A 169 -14.39 15.08 15.63
N LEU A 170 -14.63 15.62 14.42
CA LEU A 170 -14.59 14.82 13.20
C LEU A 170 -13.19 14.22 13.01
N TRP A 171 -13.19 12.91 12.86
CA TRP A 171 -12.01 12.12 12.51
C TRP A 171 -12.45 10.96 11.63
N GLY A 172 -11.93 10.91 10.41
CA GLY A 172 -12.21 9.87 9.45
C GLY A 172 -10.99 9.57 8.59
N VAL A 173 -10.74 8.28 8.33
CA VAL A 173 -9.67 7.81 7.46
C VAL A 173 -10.24 6.79 6.49
N SER A 174 -9.97 6.97 5.20
CA SER A 174 -10.31 6.00 4.16
C SER A 174 -9.08 5.69 3.32
N LEU A 175 -8.97 4.44 2.88
CA LEU A 175 -7.92 3.98 1.97
C LEU A 175 -8.51 3.19 0.80
N CYS A 176 -7.80 3.23 -0.32
CA CYS A 176 -8.09 2.47 -1.52
C CYS A 176 -6.76 2.00 -2.12
N THR A 177 -6.58 0.69 -2.32
CA THR A 177 -5.39 0.14 -2.97
C THR A 177 -5.48 0.30 -4.48
N VAL A 178 -4.34 0.15 -5.19
CA VAL A 178 -4.31 0.19 -6.66
C VAL A 178 -5.13 -0.93 -7.31
N ASP A 179 -5.40 -2.02 -6.58
CA ASP A 179 -6.28 -3.12 -7.02
C ASP A 179 -7.76 -2.89 -6.70
N GLY A 180 -8.08 -1.83 -5.95
CA GLY A 180 -9.44 -1.48 -5.54
C GLY A 180 -9.90 -2.08 -4.21
N GLN A 181 -8.98 -2.60 -3.38
CA GLN A 181 -9.31 -2.98 -2.00
C GLN A 181 -9.55 -1.71 -1.17
N ARG A 182 -10.56 -1.70 -0.31
CA ARG A 182 -10.99 -0.49 0.40
C ARG A 182 -11.28 -0.75 1.87
N HIS A 183 -10.88 0.21 2.70
CA HIS A 183 -11.19 0.22 4.12
C HIS A 183 -11.40 1.66 4.62
N SER A 184 -12.31 1.82 5.57
CA SER A 184 -12.77 3.12 6.07
C SER A 184 -13.07 3.04 7.56
N VAL A 185 -12.59 4.02 8.33
CA VAL A 185 -12.73 4.09 9.79
C VAL A 185 -13.14 5.50 10.22
N GLY A 186 -14.12 5.60 11.12
CA GLY A 186 -14.60 6.87 11.64
C GLY A 186 -15.58 7.61 10.73
N HIS A 187 -15.48 8.93 10.71
CA HIS A 187 -16.42 9.84 10.03
C HIS A 187 -16.12 9.98 8.53
N THR A 188 -16.09 8.88 7.78
CA THR A 188 -15.58 8.85 6.40
C THR A 188 -16.57 9.34 5.35
N LYS A 189 -17.88 9.28 5.64
CA LYS A 189 -18.96 9.62 4.70
C LYS A 189 -19.45 11.06 4.82
N ILE A 190 -18.86 11.85 5.72
CA ILE A 190 -19.21 13.26 5.88
C ILE A 190 -18.58 14.04 4.70
N PRO A 191 -19.37 14.81 3.94
CA PRO A 191 -18.83 15.62 2.87
C PRO A 191 -18.08 16.82 3.43
N PHE A 192 -16.96 17.16 2.80
CA PHE A 192 -16.16 18.34 3.11
C PHE A 192 -15.53 18.92 1.84
N CYS A 193 -15.22 20.22 1.85
CA CYS A 193 -14.56 20.87 0.73
C CYS A 193 -13.09 20.40 0.60
N LEU A 194 -12.68 20.01 -0.62
CA LEU A 194 -11.30 19.63 -0.94
C LEU A 194 -10.30 20.72 -0.62
N GLN A 195 -10.70 21.99 -0.80
CA GLN A 195 -9.85 23.13 -0.50
C GLN A 195 -8.50 22.96 -1.23
N SER A 196 -7.36 23.22 -0.57
CA SER A 196 -6.04 23.09 -1.20
C SER A 196 -5.67 21.67 -1.69
N CYS A 197 -6.42 20.60 -1.33
CA CYS A 197 -6.21 19.26 -1.88
C CYS A 197 -6.54 19.16 -3.37
N VAL A 198 -7.30 20.11 -3.93
CA VAL A 198 -7.63 20.14 -5.37
C VAL A 198 -6.46 20.57 -6.27
N LYS A 199 -5.48 21.27 -5.71
CA LYS A 199 -4.31 21.81 -6.45
C LYS A 199 -3.48 20.74 -7.18
N PRO A 200 -3.06 19.62 -6.55
CA PRO A 200 -2.38 18.55 -7.27
C PRO A 200 -3.23 17.96 -8.38
N LEU A 201 -4.54 17.83 -8.17
CA LEU A 201 -5.46 17.23 -9.13
C LEU A 201 -5.61 18.11 -10.38
N THR A 202 -5.82 19.41 -10.19
CA THR A 202 -5.93 20.40 -11.28
C THR A 202 -4.62 20.54 -12.07
N TYR A 203 -3.49 20.47 -11.38
CA TYR A 203 -2.18 20.40 -12.02
C TYR A 203 -2.02 19.13 -12.87
N ALA A 204 -2.39 17.95 -12.34
CA ALA A 204 -2.32 16.69 -13.09
C ALA A 204 -3.20 16.71 -14.35
N ILE A 205 -4.40 17.29 -14.26
CA ILE A 205 -5.30 17.48 -15.41
C ILE A 205 -4.67 18.40 -16.45
N SER A 206 -4.05 19.51 -16.01
CA SER A 206 -3.40 20.46 -16.90
C SER A 206 -2.21 19.84 -17.62
N ILE A 207 -1.37 19.06 -16.93
CA ILE A 207 -0.26 18.35 -17.57
C ILE A 207 -0.76 17.28 -18.54
N SER A 208 -1.82 16.54 -18.19
CA SER A 208 -2.37 15.50 -19.06
C SER A 208 -2.99 16.06 -20.35
N THR A 209 -3.42 17.32 -20.35
CA THR A 209 -4.09 17.94 -21.50
C THR A 209 -3.18 18.84 -22.32
N LEU A 210 -2.18 19.47 -21.69
CA LEU A 210 -1.31 20.47 -22.34
C LEU A 210 0.17 20.06 -22.41
N GLY A 211 0.57 19.03 -21.65
CA GLY A 211 1.95 18.59 -21.52
C GLY A 211 2.79 19.42 -20.55
N THR A 212 3.85 18.81 -20.04
CA THR A 212 4.75 19.40 -19.03
C THR A 212 5.42 20.68 -19.49
N ASP A 213 5.93 20.68 -20.73
CA ASP A 213 6.69 21.81 -21.27
C ASP A 213 5.84 23.06 -21.43
N TYR A 214 4.54 22.92 -21.73
CA TYR A 214 3.66 24.06 -21.84
C TYR A 214 3.29 24.63 -20.46
N VAL A 215 2.87 23.77 -19.54
CA VAL A 215 2.43 24.21 -18.19
C VAL A 215 3.56 24.91 -17.44
N HIS A 216 4.78 24.36 -17.52
CA HIS A 216 5.93 24.92 -16.79
C HIS A 216 6.55 26.17 -17.41
N LYS A 217 6.04 26.68 -18.53
CA LYS A 217 6.32 28.07 -18.95
C LYS A 217 5.69 29.10 -18.02
N PHE A 218 4.67 28.70 -17.25
CA PHE A 218 3.88 29.61 -16.42
C PHE A 218 4.00 29.33 -14.93
N VAL A 219 4.48 28.15 -14.52
CA VAL A 219 4.66 27.77 -13.11
C VAL A 219 5.94 26.96 -12.93
N GLY A 220 6.69 27.24 -11.87
CA GLY A 220 7.93 26.54 -11.54
C GLY A 220 7.71 25.12 -11.01
N LYS A 221 8.82 24.50 -10.61
CA LYS A 221 8.89 23.10 -10.13
C LYS A 221 9.45 22.97 -8.72
N GLU A 222 9.81 24.08 -8.08
CA GLU A 222 10.63 24.07 -6.87
C GLU A 222 9.87 24.59 -5.65
N PRO A 223 10.25 24.15 -4.44
CA PRO A 223 9.74 24.75 -3.22
C PRO A 223 10.16 26.22 -3.13
N SER A 224 9.33 27.06 -2.50
CA SER A 224 9.66 28.49 -2.34
C SER A 224 10.77 28.75 -1.32
N GLY A 225 11.01 27.84 -0.37
CA GLY A 225 11.90 28.06 0.79
C GLY A 225 11.43 29.15 1.77
N LEU A 226 10.41 29.91 1.39
CA LEU A 226 9.76 30.96 2.16
C LEU A 226 8.45 30.45 2.74
N ARG A 227 8.02 31.05 3.86
CA ARG A 227 6.69 30.80 4.44
C ARG A 227 5.61 30.94 3.39
N TYR A 228 4.66 30.01 3.34
CA TYR A 228 3.55 29.98 2.38
C TYR A 228 2.72 31.27 2.36
N ASN A 229 2.82 32.09 3.40
CA ASN A 229 2.15 33.37 3.55
C ASN A 229 2.77 34.55 2.78
N LYS A 230 4.02 34.44 2.31
CA LYS A 230 4.67 35.52 1.56
C LYS A 230 4.31 35.45 0.07
N LEU A 231 3.83 36.57 -0.47
CA LEU A 231 3.74 36.80 -1.91
C LEU A 231 5.15 36.81 -2.50
N SER A 232 5.52 35.76 -3.23
CA SER A 232 6.82 35.64 -3.87
C SER A 232 6.70 34.88 -5.20
N LEU A 233 7.48 35.33 -6.18
CA LEU A 233 7.71 34.66 -7.46
C LEU A 233 9.18 34.18 -7.46
N ASN A 234 9.49 33.22 -8.31
CA ASN A 234 10.87 32.81 -8.54
C ASN A 234 11.64 33.88 -9.34
N GLU A 235 12.93 33.64 -9.57
CA GLU A 235 13.81 34.55 -10.32
C GLU A 235 13.35 34.79 -11.77
N GLU A 236 12.61 33.83 -12.35
CA GLU A 236 12.03 33.91 -13.69
C GLU A 236 10.71 34.73 -13.72
N GLY A 237 10.23 35.21 -12.58
CA GLY A 237 9.00 36.00 -12.49
C GLY A 237 7.71 35.16 -12.60
N ILE A 238 7.77 33.85 -12.34
CA ILE A 238 6.62 32.94 -12.29
C ILE A 238 6.43 32.37 -10.87
N PRO A 239 5.24 31.84 -10.53
CA PRO A 239 5.04 31.19 -9.23
C PRO A 239 5.94 29.98 -9.04
N HIS A 240 6.42 29.74 -7.82
CA HIS A 240 7.39 28.67 -7.52
C HIS A 240 6.93 27.26 -7.90
N ASN A 241 5.67 26.90 -7.63
CA ASN A 241 5.11 25.57 -7.88
C ASN A 241 3.57 25.61 -7.86
N PRO A 242 2.86 24.61 -8.39
CA PRO A 242 1.40 24.55 -8.40
C PRO A 242 0.75 24.27 -7.04
N MET A 243 1.51 23.90 -6.00
CA MET A 243 0.96 23.57 -4.68
C MET A 243 0.65 24.81 -3.82
N VAL A 244 1.25 25.96 -4.17
CA VAL A 244 0.94 27.28 -3.58
C VAL A 244 -0.22 27.97 -4.31
N ASN A 245 -0.90 28.92 -3.65
CA ASN A 245 -2.07 29.60 -4.21
C ASN A 245 -1.76 30.29 -5.56
N ALA A 246 -0.63 30.99 -5.65
CA ALA A 246 -0.24 31.69 -6.88
C ALA A 246 -0.09 30.73 -8.07
N GLY A 247 0.59 29.60 -7.87
CA GLY A 247 0.72 28.58 -8.91
C GLY A 247 -0.61 27.93 -9.26
N ALA A 248 -1.46 27.63 -8.28
CA ALA A 248 -2.78 27.07 -8.52
C ALA A 248 -3.69 28.01 -9.33
N ILE A 249 -3.65 29.33 -9.06
CA ILE A 249 -4.40 30.33 -9.83
C ILE A 249 -3.91 30.39 -11.28
N VAL A 250 -2.59 30.34 -11.49
CA VAL A 250 -2.01 30.27 -12.84
C VAL A 250 -2.41 28.97 -13.54
N VAL A 251 -2.34 27.82 -12.87
CA VAL A 251 -2.79 26.53 -13.42
C VAL A 251 -4.26 26.57 -13.83
N SER A 252 -5.15 27.12 -13.00
CA SER A 252 -6.57 27.31 -13.34
C SER A 252 -6.76 28.15 -14.62
N SER A 253 -5.86 29.11 -14.88
CA SER A 253 -5.92 29.94 -16.09
C SER A 253 -5.59 29.18 -17.38
N LEU A 254 -4.87 28.04 -17.29
CA LEU A 254 -4.44 27.24 -18.44
C LEU A 254 -5.52 26.29 -18.93
N ILE A 255 -6.51 25.97 -18.09
CA ILE A 255 -7.52 24.95 -18.37
C ILE A 255 -8.52 25.48 -19.41
N LYS A 256 -8.64 24.74 -20.53
CA LYS A 256 -9.64 24.96 -21.60
C LYS A 256 -9.81 26.44 -21.96
N MET A 257 -8.73 27.11 -22.34
CA MET A 257 -8.66 28.57 -22.49
C MET A 257 -9.78 29.17 -23.36
N ASP A 258 -10.20 28.45 -24.41
CA ASP A 258 -11.22 28.89 -25.37
C ASP A 258 -12.68 28.69 -24.91
N CYS A 259 -12.89 28.07 -23.75
CA CYS A 259 -14.21 27.76 -23.20
C CYS A 259 -14.70 28.83 -22.21
N ASN A 260 -16.02 28.87 -22.00
CA ASN A 260 -16.61 29.74 -20.98
C ASN A 260 -16.36 29.21 -19.54
N LYS A 261 -16.69 30.01 -18.52
CA LYS A 261 -16.42 29.65 -17.10
C LYS A 261 -17.12 28.35 -16.67
N ALA A 262 -18.35 28.11 -17.10
CA ALA A 262 -19.12 26.93 -16.73
C ALA A 262 -18.53 25.66 -17.36
N GLU A 263 -18.21 25.72 -18.66
CA GLU A 263 -17.57 24.61 -19.39
C GLU A 263 -16.21 24.23 -18.78
N LYS A 264 -15.43 25.21 -18.34
CA LYS A 264 -14.16 24.98 -17.64
C LYS A 264 -14.37 24.21 -16.32
N PHE A 265 -15.36 24.62 -15.54
CA PHE A 265 -15.68 23.95 -14.28
C PHE A 265 -16.17 22.51 -14.52
N ASP A 266 -17.10 22.32 -15.45
CA ASP A 266 -17.62 21.00 -15.81
C ASP A 266 -16.52 20.07 -16.33
N PHE A 267 -15.60 20.60 -17.13
CA PHE A 267 -14.44 19.84 -17.62
C PHE A 267 -13.58 19.29 -16.48
N VAL A 268 -13.24 20.13 -15.50
CA VAL A 268 -12.44 19.69 -14.35
C VAL A 268 -13.25 18.71 -13.49
N LEU A 269 -14.52 19.00 -13.24
CA LEU A 269 -15.38 18.14 -12.42
C LEU A 269 -15.57 16.76 -13.05
N GLN A 270 -15.63 16.65 -14.37
CA GLN A 270 -15.64 15.35 -15.07
C GLN A 270 -14.38 14.54 -14.81
N TYR A 271 -13.20 15.17 -14.86
CA TYR A 271 -11.95 14.50 -14.50
C TYR A 271 -11.93 14.05 -13.04
N LEU A 272 -12.33 14.92 -12.11
CA LEU A 272 -12.41 14.58 -10.68
C LEU A 272 -13.37 13.41 -10.43
N ASN A 273 -14.54 13.40 -11.08
CA ASN A 273 -15.49 12.29 -11.01
C ASN A 273 -14.89 10.97 -11.51
N LYS A 274 -14.15 10.99 -12.63
CA LYS A 274 -13.46 9.81 -13.15
C LYS A 274 -12.36 9.32 -12.21
N MET A 275 -11.58 10.24 -11.63
CA MET A 275 -10.56 9.90 -10.62
C MET A 275 -11.17 9.30 -9.35
N ALA A 276 -12.38 9.74 -8.98
CA ALA A 276 -13.11 9.20 -7.83
C ALA A 276 -13.91 7.93 -8.17
N GLY A 277 -13.86 7.42 -9.40
CA GLY A 277 -14.62 6.26 -9.84
C GLY A 277 -16.15 6.44 -9.74
N ASN A 278 -16.63 7.65 -10.04
CA ASN A 278 -18.04 8.04 -10.00
C ASN A 278 -18.68 7.99 -8.61
N GLU A 279 -17.86 8.08 -7.55
CA GLU A 279 -18.36 8.24 -6.18
C GLU A 279 -18.86 9.65 -5.89
N TYR A 280 -19.21 9.91 -4.62
CA TYR A 280 -19.75 11.19 -4.19
C TYR A 280 -18.81 12.34 -4.59
N MET A 281 -19.37 13.26 -5.36
CA MET A 281 -18.77 14.51 -5.74
C MET A 281 -19.82 15.61 -5.64
N GLY A 282 -19.59 16.58 -4.75
CA GLY A 282 -20.47 17.70 -4.49
C GLY A 282 -19.83 19.06 -4.78
N PHE A 283 -20.59 20.12 -4.50
CA PHE A 283 -20.13 21.49 -4.63
C PHE A 283 -20.82 22.38 -3.59
N SER A 284 -20.01 23.09 -2.81
CA SER A 284 -20.49 23.97 -1.75
C SER A 284 -20.58 25.41 -2.22
N ASN A 285 -21.76 25.83 -2.73
CA ASN A 285 -21.95 27.23 -3.12
C ASN A 285 -21.76 28.20 -1.93
N ALA A 286 -22.12 27.78 -0.70
CA ALA A 286 -21.92 28.58 0.49
C ALA A 286 -20.43 28.82 0.79
N THR A 287 -19.59 27.78 0.68
CA THR A 287 -18.13 27.93 0.84
C THR A 287 -17.56 28.77 -0.29
N PHE A 288 -18.02 28.59 -1.52
CA PHE A 288 -17.58 29.36 -2.68
C PHE A 288 -17.80 30.87 -2.49
N GLN A 289 -19.02 31.28 -2.12
CA GLN A 289 -19.30 32.70 -1.87
C GLN A 289 -18.48 33.22 -0.69
N SER A 290 -18.39 32.44 0.39
CA SER A 290 -17.61 32.82 1.57
C SER A 290 -16.11 33.01 1.27
N GLU A 291 -15.51 32.09 0.52
CA GLU A 291 -14.11 32.19 0.07
C GLU A 291 -13.90 33.35 -0.90
N LYS A 292 -14.88 33.61 -1.77
CA LYS A 292 -14.81 34.70 -2.74
C LYS A 292 -14.93 36.08 -2.09
N GLU A 293 -15.74 36.22 -1.04
CA GLU A 293 -15.93 37.46 -0.28
C GLU A 293 -14.74 37.75 0.65
N THR A 294 -14.16 36.72 1.26
CA THR A 294 -13.03 36.85 2.21
C THR A 294 -11.65 36.62 1.56
N GLY A 295 -11.63 36.46 0.23
CA GLY A 295 -10.48 36.05 -0.56
C GLY A 295 -9.49 37.15 -0.92
N ASP A 296 -9.42 38.26 -0.17
CA ASP A 296 -8.60 39.46 -0.46
C ASP A 296 -7.18 39.13 -0.89
N ARG A 297 -6.56 38.18 -0.19
CA ARG A 297 -5.20 37.73 -0.49
C ARG A 297 -5.08 37.09 -1.86
N ASN A 298 -6.06 36.28 -2.27
CA ASN A 298 -6.04 35.65 -3.59
C ASN A 298 -6.29 36.69 -4.69
N TYR A 299 -7.11 37.72 -4.44
CA TYR A 299 -7.22 38.86 -5.37
C TYR A 299 -5.90 39.62 -5.50
N ALA A 300 -5.22 39.92 -4.38
CA ALA A 300 -3.91 40.57 -4.41
C ALA A 300 -2.88 39.75 -5.20
N ILE A 301 -2.85 38.43 -5.00
CA ILE A 301 -2.05 37.50 -5.82
C ILE A 301 -2.44 37.62 -7.30
N GLY A 302 -3.73 37.59 -7.63
CA GLY A 302 -4.21 37.69 -9.01
C GLY A 302 -3.78 38.98 -9.71
N TYR A 303 -3.92 40.13 -9.06
CA TYR A 303 -3.47 41.42 -9.60
C TYR A 303 -1.95 41.48 -9.76
N TYR A 304 -1.20 40.96 -8.79
CA TYR A 304 0.26 40.90 -8.88
C TYR A 304 0.74 40.01 -10.04
N LEU A 305 0.13 38.84 -10.22
CA LEU A 305 0.40 37.95 -11.36
C LEU A 305 0.04 38.58 -12.71
N LYS A 306 -1.04 39.37 -12.74
CA LYS A 306 -1.48 40.11 -13.93
C LYS A 306 -0.45 41.17 -14.33
N GLU A 307 0.04 41.95 -13.36
CA GLU A 307 1.08 42.96 -13.58
C GLU A 307 2.38 42.31 -14.13
N LYS A 308 2.77 41.15 -13.58
CA LYS A 308 3.95 40.39 -13.99
C LYS A 308 3.75 39.55 -15.25
N LYS A 309 2.56 39.58 -15.87
CA LYS A 309 2.22 38.84 -17.10
C LYS A 309 2.40 37.32 -16.95
N CYS A 310 2.10 36.78 -15.77
CA CYS A 310 2.18 35.34 -15.51
C CYS A 310 1.04 34.53 -16.15
N PHE A 311 0.02 35.19 -16.69
CA PHE A 311 -1.11 34.55 -17.38
C PHE A 311 -0.87 34.46 -18.90
N PRO A 312 -1.40 33.43 -19.59
CA PRO A 312 -1.39 33.37 -21.04
C PRO A 312 -2.06 34.60 -21.68
N LYS A 313 -1.63 34.96 -22.89
CA LYS A 313 -2.18 36.12 -23.62
C LYS A 313 -3.70 35.93 -23.84
N GLY A 314 -4.47 36.97 -23.54
CA GLY A 314 -5.92 36.99 -23.75
C GLY A 314 -6.75 36.34 -22.63
N VAL A 315 -6.13 35.76 -21.61
CA VAL A 315 -6.86 35.16 -20.47
C VAL A 315 -7.28 36.22 -19.46
N ASP A 316 -8.54 36.15 -19.04
CA ASP A 316 -9.07 36.98 -17.95
C ASP A 316 -8.65 36.43 -16.57
N MET A 317 -7.94 37.27 -15.81
CA MET A 317 -7.51 36.99 -14.44
C MET A 317 -8.71 36.73 -13.51
N MET A 318 -9.81 37.47 -13.67
CA MET A 318 -10.99 37.30 -12.80
C MET A 318 -11.67 35.96 -13.06
N ALA A 319 -11.73 35.52 -14.33
CA ALA A 319 -12.20 34.18 -14.68
C ALA A 319 -11.32 33.06 -14.08
N ALA A 320 -10.00 33.22 -14.07
CA ALA A 320 -9.09 32.26 -13.46
C ALA A 320 -9.26 32.17 -11.93
N LEU A 321 -9.44 33.33 -11.27
CA LEU A 321 -9.75 33.37 -9.83
C LEU A 321 -11.10 32.74 -9.50
N ASP A 322 -12.15 33.04 -10.27
CA ASP A 322 -13.47 32.43 -10.08
C ASP A 322 -13.39 30.90 -10.17
N LEU A 323 -12.73 30.37 -11.20
CA LEU A 323 -12.54 28.93 -11.35
C LEU A 323 -11.72 28.35 -10.18
N TYR A 324 -10.65 29.03 -9.75
CA TYR A 324 -9.88 28.62 -8.58
C TYR A 324 -10.74 28.50 -7.31
N PHE A 325 -11.58 29.49 -7.02
CA PHE A 325 -12.49 29.44 -5.86
C PHE A 325 -13.54 28.34 -6.00
N GLN A 326 -14.10 28.15 -7.20
CA GLN A 326 -15.04 27.05 -7.44
C GLN A 326 -14.39 25.69 -7.15
N LEU A 327 -13.17 25.47 -7.64
CA LEU A 327 -12.45 24.21 -7.45
C LEU A 327 -12.08 23.95 -5.99
N CYS A 328 -11.73 24.98 -5.21
CA CYS A 328 -11.50 24.83 -3.76
C CYS A 328 -12.77 24.47 -2.98
N SER A 329 -13.94 24.86 -3.49
CA SER A 329 -15.26 24.62 -2.89
C SER A 329 -15.94 23.33 -3.37
N VAL A 330 -15.24 22.50 -4.13
CA VAL A 330 -15.66 21.16 -4.52
C VAL A 330 -15.68 20.24 -3.29
N GLU A 331 -16.75 19.46 -3.12
CA GLU A 331 -16.95 18.59 -1.94
C GLU A 331 -16.69 17.12 -2.27
N VAL A 332 -16.02 16.43 -1.34
CA VAL A 332 -15.78 14.99 -1.38
C VAL A 332 -16.02 14.37 -0.01
N THR A 333 -16.07 13.06 0.05
CA THR A 333 -15.96 12.26 1.28
C THR A 333 -14.54 11.69 1.42
N CYS A 334 -14.18 11.13 2.57
CA CYS A 334 -12.91 10.39 2.67
C CYS A 334 -12.89 9.21 1.69
N GLU A 335 -14.03 8.55 1.50
CA GLU A 335 -14.18 7.37 0.62
C GLU A 335 -13.88 7.69 -0.84
N SER A 336 -14.44 8.78 -1.36
CA SER A 336 -14.20 9.24 -2.74
C SER A 336 -12.79 9.82 -2.88
N GLY A 337 -12.33 10.59 -1.89
CA GLY A 337 -10.98 11.15 -1.86
C GLY A 337 -9.87 10.10 -1.85
N SER A 338 -10.07 8.95 -1.21
CA SER A 338 -9.08 7.86 -1.20
C SER A 338 -8.97 7.19 -2.57
N VAL A 339 -10.07 7.08 -3.33
CA VAL A 339 -10.05 6.58 -4.73
C VAL A 339 -9.31 7.55 -5.65
N MET A 340 -9.47 8.86 -5.46
CA MET A 340 -8.70 9.87 -6.20
C MET A 340 -7.20 9.77 -5.92
N ALA A 341 -6.82 9.60 -4.65
CA ALA A 341 -5.43 9.35 -4.27
C ALA A 341 -4.90 8.06 -4.88
N ALA A 342 -5.72 7.00 -4.90
CA ALA A 342 -5.33 5.70 -5.42
C ALA A 342 -5.21 5.72 -6.96
N THR A 343 -5.98 6.57 -7.65
CA THR A 343 -5.79 6.84 -9.07
C THR A 343 -4.40 7.44 -9.35
N LEU A 344 -3.90 8.32 -8.48
CA LEU A 344 -2.52 8.81 -8.56
C LEU A 344 -1.51 7.71 -8.20
N ALA A 345 -1.80 6.86 -7.20
CA ALA A 345 -0.95 5.73 -6.85
C ALA A 345 -0.80 4.72 -7.99
N ASN A 346 -1.85 4.56 -8.80
CA ASN A 346 -1.98 3.61 -9.91
C ASN A 346 -1.62 4.21 -11.27
N GLY A 347 -0.73 5.20 -11.30
CA GLY A 347 -0.21 5.74 -12.57
C GLY A 347 -1.24 6.49 -13.43
N GLY A 348 -2.38 6.90 -12.85
CA GLY A 348 -3.44 7.63 -13.55
C GLY A 348 -4.64 6.79 -13.96
N ILE A 349 -4.63 5.49 -13.64
CA ILE A 349 -5.74 4.56 -13.89
C ILE A 349 -6.60 4.46 -12.64
N CYS A 350 -7.90 4.71 -12.75
CA CYS A 350 -8.80 4.62 -11.59
C CYS A 350 -8.90 3.14 -11.14
N PRO A 351 -8.58 2.81 -9.88
CA PRO A 351 -8.46 1.42 -9.43
C PRO A 351 -9.78 0.66 -9.45
N ILE A 352 -10.92 1.34 -9.25
CA ILE A 352 -12.24 0.71 -9.17
C ILE A 352 -13.01 0.71 -10.49
N THR A 353 -12.52 1.38 -11.54
CA THR A 353 -13.15 1.37 -12.88
C THR A 353 -12.24 0.84 -13.98
N GLY A 354 -10.92 0.90 -13.80
CA GLY A 354 -9.94 0.59 -14.84
C GLY A 354 -9.79 1.66 -15.92
N GLU A 355 -10.47 2.80 -15.79
CA GLU A 355 -10.36 3.90 -16.76
C GLU A 355 -9.01 4.63 -16.63
N SER A 356 -8.31 4.84 -17.75
CA SER A 356 -7.12 5.70 -17.81
C SER A 356 -7.54 7.17 -17.79
N VAL A 357 -7.46 7.82 -16.62
CA VAL A 357 -7.93 9.19 -16.41
C VAL A 357 -6.84 10.23 -16.65
N LEU A 358 -5.60 9.93 -16.23
CA LEU A 358 -4.46 10.84 -16.32
C LEU A 358 -3.31 10.19 -17.06
N SER A 359 -2.47 11.00 -17.69
CA SER A 359 -1.20 10.51 -18.25
C SER A 359 -0.21 10.13 -17.13
N ALA A 360 0.59 9.09 -17.36
CA ALA A 360 1.61 8.66 -16.40
C ALA A 360 2.64 9.77 -16.11
N GLU A 361 2.93 10.62 -17.10
CA GLU A 361 3.77 11.80 -16.94
C GLU A 361 3.18 12.81 -15.94
N ALA A 362 1.89 13.14 -16.09
CA ALA A 362 1.21 14.06 -15.19
C ALA A 362 1.21 13.54 -13.75
N VAL A 363 0.97 12.24 -13.58
CA VAL A 363 0.96 11.59 -12.27
C VAL A 363 2.34 11.66 -11.62
N ARG A 364 3.39 11.28 -12.33
CA ARG A 364 4.77 11.38 -11.84
C ARG A 364 5.11 12.79 -11.38
N ASN A 365 4.86 13.79 -12.23
CA ASN A 365 5.20 15.18 -11.91
C ASN A 365 4.39 15.69 -10.72
N THR A 366 3.12 15.28 -10.61
CA THR A 366 2.25 15.65 -9.50
C THR A 366 2.74 15.07 -8.18
N LEU A 367 3.10 13.78 -8.16
CA LEU A 367 3.62 13.12 -6.98
C LEU A 367 4.96 13.71 -6.52
N SER A 368 5.85 14.06 -7.46
CA SER A 368 7.11 14.75 -7.14
C SER A 368 6.86 16.09 -6.43
N LEU A 369 5.91 16.90 -6.93
CA LEU A 369 5.59 18.19 -6.33
C LEU A 369 4.79 18.07 -5.03
N MET A 370 3.95 17.04 -4.90
CA MET A 370 3.29 16.73 -3.62
C MET A 370 4.32 16.37 -2.55
N HIS A 371 5.35 15.60 -2.91
CA HIS A 371 6.43 15.22 -1.99
C HIS A 371 7.19 16.46 -1.47
N SER A 372 7.62 17.37 -2.35
CA SER A 372 8.45 18.52 -1.95
C SER A 372 7.66 19.76 -1.49
N CYS A 373 6.40 19.93 -1.91
CA CYS A 373 5.66 21.19 -1.76
C CYS A 373 4.23 21.05 -1.22
N GLY A 374 3.80 19.85 -0.81
CA GLY A 374 2.39 19.56 -0.55
C GLY A 374 1.85 19.94 0.83
N MET A 375 2.69 20.05 1.85
CA MET A 375 2.29 20.19 3.27
C MET A 375 2.61 21.58 3.85
N TYR A 376 2.44 22.64 3.05
CA TYR A 376 2.79 24.02 3.41
C TYR A 376 4.25 24.13 3.88
N ASP A 377 4.52 24.91 4.93
CA ASP A 377 5.85 25.07 5.51
C ASP A 377 6.39 23.77 6.13
N PHE A 378 5.52 22.78 6.38
CA PHE A 378 5.90 21.46 6.88
C PHE A 378 6.38 20.51 5.79
N SER A 379 6.32 20.89 4.50
CA SER A 379 6.64 19.97 3.37
C SER A 379 8.03 19.32 3.49
N GLY A 380 9.06 20.09 3.87
CA GLY A 380 10.41 19.54 4.03
C GLY A 380 10.52 18.53 5.18
N GLN A 381 9.90 18.82 6.33
CA GLN A 381 9.90 17.92 7.49
C GLN A 381 9.03 16.68 7.22
N PHE A 382 7.90 16.85 6.54
CA PHE A 382 7.04 15.74 6.13
C PHE A 382 7.75 14.82 5.14
N ALA A 383 8.43 15.37 4.13
CA ALA A 383 9.23 14.60 3.19
C ALA A 383 10.39 13.85 3.87
N PHE A 384 10.95 14.41 4.95
CA PHE A 384 12.05 13.78 5.69
C PHE A 384 11.57 12.68 6.66
N HIS A 385 10.48 12.91 7.40
CA HIS A 385 10.02 11.97 8.43
C HIS A 385 8.99 10.96 7.91
N VAL A 386 8.11 11.38 7.00
CA VAL A 386 7.05 10.54 6.42
C VAL A 386 7.44 10.05 5.03
N GLY A 387 8.05 10.90 4.21
CA GLY A 387 8.58 10.50 2.91
C GLY A 387 7.54 10.14 1.85
N LEU A 388 6.25 10.41 2.11
CA LEU A 388 5.16 10.12 1.17
C LEU A 388 4.68 11.39 0.46
N PRO A 389 4.28 11.33 -0.83
CA PRO A 389 3.55 12.41 -1.47
C PRO A 389 2.22 12.68 -0.77
N ALA A 390 2.02 13.91 -0.30
CA ALA A 390 0.77 14.32 0.34
C ALA A 390 0.37 15.74 -0.03
N LYS A 391 -0.90 16.08 0.15
CA LYS A 391 -1.37 17.47 0.12
C LYS A 391 -2.33 17.69 1.27
N SER A 392 -2.05 18.69 2.10
CA SER A 392 -2.99 19.11 3.15
C SER A 392 -3.90 20.25 2.68
N ALA A 393 -5.06 20.36 3.31
CA ALA A 393 -5.99 21.45 3.14
C ALA A 393 -6.51 22.00 4.47
N VAL A 394 -6.95 23.25 4.41
CA VAL A 394 -7.46 24.01 5.57
C VAL A 394 -8.82 23.50 6.08
N SER A 395 -9.48 22.62 5.32
CA SER A 395 -10.63 21.85 5.80
C SER A 395 -10.25 20.75 6.81
N GLY A 396 -8.96 20.54 7.05
CA GLY A 396 -8.46 19.42 7.86
C GLY A 396 -8.24 18.14 7.06
N ALA A 397 -8.34 18.22 5.74
CA ALA A 397 -8.10 17.09 4.86
C ALA A 397 -6.60 16.86 4.60
N ILE A 398 -6.21 15.60 4.44
CA ILE A 398 -4.90 15.20 3.91
C ILE A 398 -5.13 14.14 2.84
N LEU A 399 -4.79 14.49 1.59
CA LEU A 399 -4.69 13.56 0.47
C LEU A 399 -3.29 12.93 0.50
N LEU A 400 -3.19 11.63 0.74
CA LEU A 400 -1.92 10.91 0.89
C LEU A 400 -1.81 9.82 -0.19
N VAL A 401 -0.64 9.69 -0.80
CA VAL A 401 -0.39 8.68 -1.84
C VAL A 401 0.79 7.81 -1.44
N VAL A 402 0.62 6.48 -1.51
CA VAL A 402 1.70 5.49 -1.46
C VAL A 402 1.83 4.92 -2.87
N PRO A 403 2.79 5.39 -3.69
CA PRO A 403 2.89 5.02 -5.09
C PRO A 403 2.95 3.50 -5.29
N ASN A 404 2.21 2.99 -6.29
CA ASN A 404 2.07 1.57 -6.60
C ASN A 404 1.45 0.70 -5.49
N VAL A 405 0.90 1.28 -4.42
CA VAL A 405 0.28 0.51 -3.32
C VAL A 405 -1.14 0.99 -3.07
N MET A 406 -1.32 2.25 -2.63
CA MET A 406 -2.63 2.75 -2.22
C MET A 406 -2.69 4.28 -2.17
N GLY A 407 -3.91 4.80 -2.19
CA GLY A 407 -4.23 6.17 -1.82
C GLY A 407 -5.05 6.23 -0.54
N MET A 408 -4.88 7.31 0.21
CA MET A 408 -5.60 7.54 1.46
C MET A 408 -6.12 8.98 1.53
N MET A 409 -7.23 9.15 2.25
CA MET A 409 -7.77 10.45 2.60
C MET A 409 -8.10 10.46 4.09
N CYS A 410 -7.53 11.45 4.80
CA CYS A 410 -7.83 11.70 6.20
C CYS A 410 -8.60 13.02 6.33
N LEU A 411 -9.53 13.10 7.30
CA LEU A 411 -10.25 14.32 7.64
C LEU A 411 -10.23 14.52 9.15
N SER A 412 -9.57 15.59 9.62
CA SER A 412 -9.76 16.15 10.96
C SER A 412 -9.62 17.68 10.91
N PRO A 413 -10.72 18.43 11.10
CA PRO A 413 -10.75 19.89 10.97
C PRO A 413 -9.76 20.68 11.86
N PRO A 414 -9.43 20.27 13.10
CA PRO A 414 -8.43 20.94 13.90
C PRO A 414 -7.03 20.93 13.25
N LEU A 415 -6.53 22.13 12.95
CA LEU A 415 -5.22 22.35 12.33
C LEU A 415 -4.16 22.68 13.37
N ASP A 416 -2.91 22.30 13.08
CA ASP A 416 -1.73 22.73 13.80
C ASP A 416 -1.37 24.20 13.46
N LYS A 417 -0.25 24.69 14.03
CA LYS A 417 0.23 26.07 13.79
C LYS A 417 0.70 26.30 12.34
N LEU A 418 0.96 25.24 11.58
CA LEU A 418 1.44 25.29 10.20
C LEU A 418 0.30 25.13 9.17
N GLY A 419 -0.93 24.90 9.64
CA GLY A 419 -2.14 24.79 8.81
C GLY A 419 -2.46 23.37 8.34
N ASN A 420 -1.81 22.36 8.92
CA ASN A 420 -2.05 20.95 8.59
C ASN A 420 -2.92 20.27 9.65
N SER A 421 -3.65 19.22 9.28
CA SER A 421 -4.47 18.46 10.22
C SER A 421 -3.63 17.78 11.31
N HIS A 422 -3.95 18.04 12.58
CA HIS A 422 -3.15 17.56 13.71
C HIS A 422 -3.20 16.02 13.83
N ARG A 423 -4.40 15.43 13.83
CA ARG A 423 -4.59 13.97 13.83
C ARG A 423 -4.05 13.34 12.55
N GLY A 424 -4.29 13.99 11.40
CA GLY A 424 -3.84 13.51 10.10
C GLY A 424 -2.32 13.33 10.00
N ILE A 425 -1.53 14.28 10.50
CA ILE A 425 -0.06 14.16 10.50
C ILE A 425 0.38 13.01 11.41
N SER A 426 -0.16 12.92 12.63
CA SER A 426 0.19 11.85 13.59
C SER A 426 -0.09 10.47 12.99
N PHE A 427 -1.25 10.31 12.36
CA PHE A 427 -1.61 9.09 11.62
C PHE A 427 -0.56 8.74 10.55
N CYS A 428 -0.17 9.71 9.72
CA CYS A 428 0.84 9.50 8.67
C CYS A 428 2.21 9.08 9.24
N GLN A 429 2.65 9.69 10.34
CA GLN A 429 3.92 9.37 11.00
C GLN A 429 3.91 7.95 11.60
N LYS A 430 2.82 7.57 12.26
CA LYS A 430 2.66 6.22 12.82
C LYS A 430 2.58 5.16 11.73
N LEU A 431 1.91 5.47 10.61
CA LEU A 431 1.83 4.59 9.44
C LEU A 431 3.22 4.19 8.93
N VAL A 432 4.11 5.16 8.69
CA VAL A 432 5.47 4.88 8.18
C VAL A 432 6.46 4.38 9.24
N SER A 433 6.11 4.55 10.52
CA SER A 433 6.89 3.98 11.63
C SER A 433 6.63 2.48 11.73
N LEU A 434 5.39 2.05 11.47
CA LEU A 434 4.99 0.64 11.47
C LEU A 434 5.32 -0.06 10.15
N PHE A 435 5.00 0.57 9.01
CA PHE A 435 5.14 -0.02 7.69
C PHE A 435 6.31 0.57 6.90
N ASN A 436 6.91 -0.23 6.03
CA ASN A 436 8.01 0.19 5.14
C ASN A 436 7.54 0.99 3.90
N PHE A 437 6.66 1.96 4.12
CA PHE A 437 6.08 2.80 3.06
C PHE A 437 6.87 4.07 2.76
N HIS A 438 7.82 4.46 3.62
CA HIS A 438 8.63 5.64 3.35
C HIS A 438 9.34 5.47 1.99
N ASN A 439 9.33 6.50 1.13
CA ASN A 439 9.83 6.39 -0.25
C ASN A 439 11.31 5.96 -0.35
N TYR A 440 12.08 6.16 0.72
CA TYR A 440 13.48 5.76 0.84
C TYR A 440 13.73 4.58 1.80
N ASP A 441 12.69 3.87 2.24
CA ASP A 441 12.84 2.63 3.01
C ASP A 441 13.36 1.48 2.14
N ASN A 442 14.05 0.53 2.77
CA ASN A 442 14.59 -0.66 2.09
C ASN A 442 13.55 -1.79 2.05
N LEU A 443 13.25 -2.29 0.85
CA LEU A 443 12.28 -3.39 0.64
C LEU A 443 12.84 -4.79 0.96
N ARG A 444 14.16 -4.94 1.08
CA ARG A 444 14.83 -6.24 1.30
C ARG A 444 15.30 -6.45 2.74
N HIS A 445 15.74 -5.38 3.40
CA HIS A 445 16.46 -5.45 4.67
C HIS A 445 15.83 -4.57 5.74
N CYS A 446 14.50 -4.68 5.93
CA CYS A 446 13.80 -3.98 7.01
C CYS A 446 13.44 -4.97 8.12
N ALA A 447 14.27 -5.03 9.18
CA ALA A 447 14.10 -6.06 10.22
C ALA A 447 12.96 -5.78 11.20
N ARG A 448 12.47 -4.54 11.31
CA ARG A 448 11.48 -4.13 12.33
C ARG A 448 10.15 -3.62 11.79
N LYS A 449 10.09 -3.17 10.54
CA LYS A 449 8.85 -2.66 9.93
C LYS A 449 8.13 -3.78 9.19
N LEU A 450 6.82 -3.66 9.09
CA LEU A 450 5.97 -4.58 8.35
C LEU A 450 5.93 -4.17 6.86
N ASP A 451 5.95 -5.17 5.98
CA ASP A 451 5.69 -4.97 4.55
C ASP A 451 4.42 -5.71 4.14
N PRO A 452 3.28 -5.01 4.00
CA PRO A 452 2.01 -5.64 3.70
C PRO A 452 1.90 -6.12 2.25
N ARG A 453 2.93 -5.91 1.41
CA ARG A 453 2.99 -6.44 0.04
C ARG A 453 3.32 -7.93 -0.03
N HIS A 454 3.77 -8.50 1.07
CA HIS A 454 4.11 -9.91 1.15
C HIS A 454 3.22 -10.60 2.19
N GLU A 455 2.89 -11.87 1.95
CA GLU A 455 2.15 -12.68 2.91
C GLU A 455 2.98 -12.88 4.19
N GLY A 456 2.47 -12.43 5.34
CA GLY A 456 3.24 -12.37 6.59
C GLY A 456 3.77 -13.74 7.03
N GLY A 457 2.97 -14.79 6.86
CA GLY A 457 3.37 -16.17 7.15
C GLY A 457 4.33 -16.76 6.12
N GLU A 458 4.17 -16.42 4.83
CA GLU A 458 4.98 -17.00 3.75
C GLU A 458 6.42 -16.48 3.79
N VAL A 459 6.64 -15.18 4.11
CA VAL A 459 7.99 -14.62 4.23
C VAL A 459 8.76 -15.26 5.37
N ARG A 460 8.13 -15.41 6.55
CA ARG A 460 8.75 -16.07 7.69
C ARG A 460 9.07 -17.53 7.36
N ASN A 461 8.12 -18.28 6.81
CA ASN A 461 8.36 -19.67 6.45
C ASN A 461 9.42 -19.82 5.36
N LYS A 462 9.43 -18.95 4.34
CA LYS A 462 10.41 -19.00 3.25
C LYS A 462 11.82 -18.65 3.72
N THR A 463 11.96 -17.66 4.60
CA THR A 463 13.27 -17.31 5.20
C THR A 463 13.78 -18.45 6.08
N VAL A 464 12.93 -19.05 6.91
CA VAL A 464 13.26 -20.24 7.69
C VAL A 464 13.66 -21.40 6.78
N VAL A 465 12.87 -21.73 5.76
CA VAL A 465 13.18 -22.80 4.81
C VAL A 465 14.53 -22.55 4.11
N ASN A 466 14.82 -21.32 3.70
CA ASN A 466 16.11 -20.97 3.08
C ASN A 466 17.28 -21.12 4.07
N LEU A 467 17.09 -20.73 5.33
CA LEU A 467 18.08 -20.90 6.40
C LEU A 467 18.38 -22.39 6.62
N LEU A 468 17.34 -23.22 6.74
CA LEU A 468 17.44 -24.66 6.96
C LEU A 468 18.01 -25.39 5.74
N PHE A 469 17.67 -24.96 4.53
CA PHE A 469 18.24 -25.51 3.30
C PHE A 469 19.75 -25.23 3.17
N ALA A 470 20.21 -24.06 3.65
CA ALA A 470 21.64 -23.77 3.73
C ALA A 470 22.34 -24.69 4.72
N ALA A 471 21.72 -25.00 5.86
CA ALA A 471 22.23 -25.98 6.81
C ALA A 471 22.26 -27.40 6.23
N TYR A 472 21.22 -27.80 5.49
CA TYR A 472 21.15 -29.09 4.79
C TYR A 472 22.24 -29.24 3.72
N SER A 473 22.51 -28.19 2.96
CA SER A 473 23.50 -28.21 1.86
C SER A 473 24.95 -28.06 2.34
N GLY A 474 25.17 -27.73 3.61
CA GLY A 474 26.49 -27.42 4.16
C GLY A 474 27.02 -26.02 3.76
N ASP A 475 26.17 -25.10 3.29
CA ASP A 475 26.60 -23.77 2.84
C ASP A 475 26.80 -22.79 4.01
N VAL A 476 27.98 -22.86 4.62
CA VAL A 476 28.40 -21.94 5.69
C VAL A 476 28.42 -20.49 5.22
N SER A 477 28.67 -20.22 3.93
CA SER A 477 28.70 -18.85 3.41
C SER A 477 27.30 -18.23 3.40
N ALA A 478 26.27 -18.99 3.04
CA ALA A 478 24.89 -18.55 3.17
C ALA A 478 24.49 -18.31 4.62
N LEU A 479 24.84 -19.22 5.54
CA LEU A 479 24.56 -19.06 6.97
C LEU A 479 25.25 -17.83 7.57
N ARG A 480 26.51 -17.56 7.19
CA ARG A 480 27.21 -16.32 7.56
C ARG A 480 26.49 -15.09 7.06
N ARG A 481 25.99 -15.09 5.82
CA ARG A 481 25.18 -13.98 5.29
C ARG A 481 23.88 -13.78 6.07
N PHE A 482 23.19 -14.86 6.45
CA PHE A 482 21.97 -14.77 7.25
C PHE A 482 22.25 -14.23 8.66
N ALA A 483 23.27 -14.75 9.34
CA ALA A 483 23.69 -14.26 10.65
C ALA A 483 24.10 -12.77 10.62
N LEU A 484 24.83 -12.35 9.58
CA LEU A 484 25.20 -10.94 9.37
C LEU A 484 23.99 -10.04 9.11
N SER A 485 22.88 -10.58 8.58
CA SER A 485 21.63 -9.84 8.37
C SER A 485 20.75 -9.73 9.63
N ALA A 486 21.27 -10.12 10.80
CA ALA A 486 20.55 -10.16 12.08
C ALA A 486 19.29 -11.06 12.03
N MET A 487 19.34 -12.12 11.22
CA MET A 487 18.30 -13.14 11.22
C MET A 487 18.41 -13.98 12.51
N ASP A 488 17.26 -14.24 13.14
CA ASP A 488 17.20 -15.18 14.26
C ASP A 488 17.49 -16.61 13.77
N MET A 489 18.58 -17.19 14.25
CA MET A 489 19.09 -18.51 13.87
C MET A 489 18.38 -19.65 14.64
N GLU A 490 17.57 -19.33 15.65
CA GLU A 490 16.81 -20.29 16.45
C GLU A 490 15.40 -20.56 15.90
N GLN A 491 15.07 -19.98 14.74
CA GLN A 491 13.79 -20.19 14.11
C GLN A 491 13.58 -21.67 13.72
N LYS A 492 12.33 -22.11 13.87
CA LYS A 492 11.92 -23.50 13.72
C LYS A 492 11.05 -23.71 12.49
N ASP A 493 11.19 -24.87 11.84
CA ASP A 493 10.26 -25.30 10.79
C ASP A 493 8.92 -25.84 11.35
N TYR A 494 8.10 -26.39 10.45
CA TYR A 494 6.83 -27.02 10.80
C TYR A 494 6.99 -28.24 11.73
N ASP A 495 8.16 -28.90 11.74
CA ASP A 495 8.51 -30.02 12.62
C ASP A 495 9.23 -29.55 13.89
N SER A 496 9.20 -28.24 14.18
CA SER A 496 9.88 -27.62 15.32
C SER A 496 11.41 -27.77 15.31
N ARG A 497 12.02 -28.07 14.16
CA ARG A 497 13.47 -28.25 14.02
C ARG A 497 14.17 -26.93 13.70
N THR A 498 15.33 -26.73 14.31
CA THR A 498 16.22 -25.59 14.05
C THR A 498 17.29 -25.95 13.01
N ALA A 499 18.08 -24.95 12.57
CA ALA A 499 19.23 -25.19 11.70
C ALA A 499 20.23 -26.19 12.30
N LEU A 500 20.33 -26.23 13.64
CA LEU A 500 21.22 -27.14 14.35
C LEU A 500 20.76 -28.61 14.24
N HIS A 501 19.45 -28.88 14.30
CA HIS A 501 18.91 -30.24 14.10
C HIS A 501 19.28 -30.77 12.71
N ILE A 502 19.04 -29.96 11.67
CA ILE A 502 19.32 -30.37 10.28
C ILE A 502 20.82 -30.53 10.02
N ALA A 503 21.65 -29.61 10.53
CA ALA A 503 23.10 -29.74 10.41
C ALA A 503 23.64 -30.97 11.15
N ALA A 504 23.05 -31.32 12.29
CA ALA A 504 23.42 -32.48 13.09
C ALA A 504 23.01 -33.80 12.43
N ALA A 505 21.82 -33.84 11.82
CA ALA A 505 21.31 -34.99 11.08
C ALA A 505 22.10 -35.30 9.79
N GLU A 506 22.58 -34.28 9.08
CA GLU A 506 23.40 -34.45 7.85
C GLU A 506 24.90 -34.63 8.14
N GLY A 507 25.36 -34.26 9.34
CA GLY A 507 26.76 -34.39 9.74
C GLY A 507 27.68 -33.26 9.28
N HIS A 508 27.16 -32.07 8.98
CA HIS A 508 27.95 -30.94 8.49
C HIS A 508 28.71 -30.21 9.61
N ILE A 509 29.93 -30.68 9.89
CA ILE A 509 30.77 -30.21 11.00
C ILE A 509 30.98 -28.69 10.99
N GLU A 510 31.29 -28.10 9.83
CA GLU A 510 31.57 -26.66 9.73
C GLU A 510 30.33 -25.81 10.04
N VAL A 511 29.15 -26.29 9.65
CA VAL A 511 27.88 -25.64 9.95
C VAL A 511 27.57 -25.74 11.44
N VAL A 512 27.74 -26.92 12.04
CA VAL A 512 27.53 -27.14 13.48
C VAL A 512 28.44 -26.24 14.30
N LYS A 513 29.74 -26.19 13.96
CA LYS A 513 30.69 -25.26 14.61
C LYS A 513 30.28 -23.81 14.47
N PHE A 514 29.85 -23.39 13.28
CA PHE A 514 29.39 -22.02 13.06
C PHE A 514 28.16 -21.68 13.93
N LEU A 515 27.15 -22.57 13.98
CA LEU A 515 25.93 -22.34 14.75
C LEU A 515 26.18 -22.32 16.27
N ILE A 516 27.09 -23.17 16.75
CA ILE A 516 27.44 -23.30 18.16
C ILE A 516 28.34 -22.14 18.62
N GLU A 517 29.46 -21.93 17.93
CA GLU A 517 30.50 -20.98 18.37
C GLU A 517 30.13 -19.53 18.04
N ALA A 518 29.63 -19.28 16.82
CA ALA A 518 29.38 -17.92 16.35
C ALA A 518 27.94 -17.45 16.65
N CYS A 519 26.94 -18.32 16.52
CA CYS A 519 25.53 -17.95 16.71
C CYS A 519 24.98 -18.30 18.11
N LYS A 520 25.65 -19.14 18.89
CA LYS A 520 25.23 -19.60 20.23
C LYS A 520 23.78 -20.12 20.29
N VAL A 521 23.43 -20.95 19.31
CA VAL A 521 22.09 -21.56 19.23
C VAL A 521 21.88 -22.57 20.36
N ASN A 522 20.71 -22.56 21.00
CA ASN A 522 20.38 -23.46 22.10
C ASN A 522 20.41 -24.96 21.67
N PRO A 523 21.22 -25.81 22.32
CA PRO A 523 21.36 -27.23 21.98
C PRO A 523 20.28 -28.15 22.58
N PHE A 524 19.39 -27.63 23.45
CA PHE A 524 18.34 -28.40 24.13
C PHE A 524 16.95 -28.21 23.53
N VAL A 525 16.87 -27.50 22.40
CA VAL A 525 15.60 -27.34 21.68
C VAL A 525 15.11 -28.70 21.22
N LYS A 526 13.87 -29.05 21.58
CA LYS A 526 13.22 -30.28 21.14
C LYS A 526 12.45 -30.07 19.84
N ASP A 527 12.52 -31.05 18.97
CA ASP A 527 11.67 -31.15 17.79
C ASP A 527 10.27 -31.70 18.12
N ARG A 528 9.44 -31.93 17.10
CA ARG A 528 8.10 -32.51 17.23
C ARG A 528 8.10 -33.93 17.81
N TRP A 529 9.19 -34.68 17.63
CA TRP A 529 9.34 -36.06 18.13
C TRP A 529 9.97 -36.13 19.52
N GLY A 530 10.35 -34.99 20.08
CA GLY A 530 10.98 -34.87 21.39
C GLY A 530 12.49 -35.09 21.37
N ASN A 531 13.09 -35.23 20.19
CA ASN A 531 14.51 -35.39 19.98
C ASN A 531 15.21 -34.03 20.08
N ILE A 532 16.44 -34.05 20.60
CA ILE A 532 17.37 -32.92 20.55
C ILE A 532 18.37 -33.09 19.40
N PRO A 533 19.08 -32.03 18.96
CA PRO A 533 20.08 -32.15 17.88
C PRO A 533 21.14 -33.23 18.13
N LEU A 534 21.46 -33.52 19.40
CA LEU A 534 22.37 -34.61 19.77
C LEU A 534 21.78 -35.98 19.43
N ASP A 535 20.49 -36.19 19.70
CA ASP A 535 19.80 -37.45 19.40
C ASP A 535 19.75 -37.69 17.89
N ASP A 536 19.53 -36.62 17.10
CA ASP A 536 19.59 -36.69 15.64
C ASP A 536 20.99 -37.10 15.16
N ALA A 537 22.06 -36.48 15.70
CA ALA A 537 23.43 -36.86 15.36
C ALA A 537 23.76 -38.32 15.72
N VAL A 538 23.23 -38.82 16.85
CA VAL A 538 23.39 -40.23 17.27
C VAL A 538 22.59 -41.16 16.35
N GLN A 539 21.35 -40.80 16.01
CA GLN A 539 20.47 -41.60 15.15
C GLN A 539 21.05 -41.80 13.76
N PHE A 540 21.68 -40.77 13.18
CA PHE A 540 22.34 -40.83 11.88
C PHE A 540 23.83 -41.25 11.95
N ASN A 541 24.33 -41.59 13.14
CA ASN A 541 25.68 -42.12 13.39
C ASN A 541 26.83 -41.16 13.02
N HIS A 542 26.66 -39.86 13.28
CA HIS A 542 27.68 -38.83 13.05
C HIS A 542 28.54 -38.56 14.29
N LEU A 543 29.46 -39.49 14.59
CA LEU A 543 30.27 -39.51 15.83
C LEU A 543 31.07 -38.22 16.12
N GLU A 544 31.54 -37.52 15.08
CA GLU A 544 32.29 -36.26 15.27
C GLU A 544 31.39 -35.10 15.69
N VAL A 545 30.17 -35.05 15.17
CA VAL A 545 29.16 -34.05 15.55
C VAL A 545 28.62 -34.34 16.94
N VAL A 546 28.45 -35.62 17.30
CA VAL A 546 28.07 -36.05 18.65
C VAL A 546 29.04 -35.51 19.70
N LYS A 547 30.36 -35.65 19.47
CA LYS A 547 31.38 -35.12 20.38
C LYS A 547 31.28 -33.59 20.52
N LEU A 548 31.18 -32.88 19.40
CA LEU A 548 31.05 -31.42 19.41
C LEU A 548 29.79 -30.93 20.14
N LEU A 549 28.67 -31.62 19.97
CA LEU A 549 27.42 -31.28 20.65
C LEU A 549 27.45 -31.62 22.14
N GLN A 550 28.07 -32.74 22.54
CA GLN A 550 28.26 -33.10 23.96
C GLN A 550 29.14 -32.06 24.67
N ASP A 551 30.30 -31.75 24.09
CA ASP A 551 31.21 -30.73 24.62
C ASP A 551 30.49 -29.37 24.77
N TYR A 552 29.65 -29.02 23.79
CA TYR A 552 28.88 -27.78 23.84
C TYR A 552 27.77 -27.80 24.89
N GLN A 553 27.02 -28.91 25.03
CA GLN A 553 26.00 -29.05 26.07
C GLN A 553 26.59 -28.89 27.47
N ASP A 554 27.73 -29.52 27.75
CA ASP A 554 28.43 -29.38 29.02
C ASP A 554 28.81 -27.91 29.28
N SER A 555 29.33 -27.21 28.25
CA SER A 555 29.69 -25.80 28.34
C SER A 555 28.48 -24.87 28.51
N PHE A 556 27.35 -25.18 27.88
CA PHE A 556 26.13 -24.38 27.92
C PHE A 556 25.49 -24.45 29.31
N THR A 557 25.41 -25.65 29.89
CA THR A 557 24.82 -25.90 31.22
C THR A 557 25.60 -25.18 32.33
N LEU A 558 26.94 -25.10 32.20
CA LEU A 558 27.80 -24.32 33.10
C LEU A 558 27.58 -22.81 32.99
N SER A 559 27.23 -22.30 31.79
CA SER A 559 26.96 -20.88 31.58
C SER A 559 25.60 -20.43 32.12
N GLU A 560 24.58 -21.30 32.04
CA GLU A 560 23.22 -21.03 32.50
C GLU A 560 23.14 -21.01 34.03
N THR A 561 23.80 -21.96 34.70
CA THR A 561 23.94 -21.99 36.16
C THR A 561 24.72 -20.79 36.73
N GLN A 562 25.72 -20.27 36.00
CA GLN A 562 26.41 -19.04 36.38
C GLN A 562 25.56 -17.77 36.16
N ALA A 563 24.73 -17.74 35.12
CA ALA A 563 23.82 -16.64 34.84
C ALA A 563 22.67 -16.56 35.86
N GLU A 564 22.10 -17.71 36.26
CA GLU A 564 21.08 -17.79 37.31
C GLU A 564 21.65 -17.37 38.68
N ALA A 565 22.87 -17.81 39.02
CA ALA A 565 23.55 -17.39 40.25
C ALA A 565 23.84 -15.87 40.29
N ALA A 566 24.18 -15.27 39.14
CA ALA A 566 24.40 -13.82 39.02
C ALA A 566 23.09 -13.01 39.07
N ALA A 567 21.98 -13.54 38.55
CA ALA A 567 20.66 -12.92 38.64
C ALA A 567 20.09 -12.98 40.07
N GLU A 568 20.35 -14.07 40.81
CA GLU A 568 20.02 -14.17 42.24
C GLU A 568 20.87 -13.24 43.11
N SER A 569 22.13 -12.98 42.77
CA SER A 569 22.95 -12.02 43.53
C SER A 569 22.52 -10.58 43.29
N LEU A 570 22.19 -10.21 42.04
CA LEU A 570 21.66 -8.89 41.67
C LEU A 570 20.28 -8.60 42.29
N SER A 571 19.42 -9.62 42.42
CA SER A 571 18.12 -9.45 43.08
C SER A 571 18.23 -9.33 44.60
N LYS A 572 19.23 -9.96 45.23
CA LYS A 572 19.54 -9.80 46.67
C LYS A 572 20.16 -8.42 46.97
N GLU A 573 21.08 -7.93 46.14
CA GLU A 573 21.63 -6.57 46.29
C GLU A 573 20.56 -5.48 46.13
N ASN A 574 19.62 -5.65 45.19
CA ASN A 574 18.51 -4.71 45.03
C ASN A 574 17.54 -4.73 46.23
N LEU A 575 17.33 -5.88 46.88
CA LEU A 575 16.53 -5.97 48.11
C LEU A 575 17.23 -5.37 49.33
N GLU A 576 18.55 -5.55 49.46
CA GLU A 576 19.36 -4.98 50.54
C GLU A 576 19.51 -3.45 50.42
N SER A 577 19.35 -2.88 49.22
CA SER A 577 19.33 -1.42 48.99
C SER A 577 18.01 -0.73 49.37
N MET A 578 16.98 -1.49 49.75
CA MET A 578 15.64 -1.00 50.13
C MET A 578 15.31 -1.13 51.64
N VAL A 579 16.28 -1.51 52.47
CA VAL A 579 16.23 -1.50 53.95
C VAL A 579 17.27 -0.52 54.47
#